data_AF-A0A1H5LQ85-F1
#
_entry.id   AF-A0A1H5LQ85-F1
#
_cell.length_a   1.000
_cell.length_b   1.000
_cell.length_c   1.000
_cell.angle_alpha   90.00
_cell.angle_beta   90.00
_cell.angle_gamma   90.00
#
_symmetry.space_group_name_H-M   'P 1'
#
loop_
_entity.id
_entity.type
_entity.pdbx_description
1 polymer ?
#
loop_
_entity_poly.entity_id
_entity_poly.type
_entity_poly.pdbx_seq_one_letter_code
_entity_poly.pdbx_strand_id
1 'polypeptide(L)' 'MQAPTPNGSGLKATTTSPQLQAVALVGGALIGFLVMKTPEARSELESVTARSVSDLSAQDARIIQELLATHLPAPKV' A
#
# COMPACT_ATOMS: atom_id res chain seq x y z
N MET A 1 0.92 16.31 51.59
CA MET A 1 1.97 15.55 50.88
C MET A 1 1.27 14.60 49.91
N GLN A 2 1.08 15.01 48.66
CA GLN A 2 0.38 14.21 47.64
C GLN A 2 1.42 13.53 46.75
N ALA A 3 1.39 12.21 46.67
CA ALA A 3 2.33 11.42 45.88
C ALA A 3 2.02 11.57 44.38
N PRO A 4 3.03 11.75 43.50
CA PRO A 4 2.83 11.72 42.05
C PRO A 4 2.44 10.29 41.62
N THR A 5 1.29 10.15 40.95
CA THR A 5 0.92 8.88 40.32
C THR A 5 1.86 8.61 39.14
N PRO A 6 2.45 7.41 39.02
CA PRO A 6 3.41 7.11 37.97
C PRO A 6 2.73 6.87 36.63
N ASN A 7 3.39 7.39 35.58
CA ASN A 7 3.49 6.88 34.22
C ASN A 7 2.39 5.96 33.68
N GLY A 8 1.81 6.44 32.58
CA GLY A 8 1.21 5.59 31.55
C GLY A 8 1.11 6.37 30.25
N SER A 9 2.24 6.81 29.68
CA SER A 9 2.29 7.03 28.24
C SER A 9 2.09 5.67 27.62
N GLY A 10 0.82 5.30 27.40
CA GLY A 10 0.46 4.09 26.71
C GLY A 10 1.13 4.17 25.36
N LEU A 11 2.25 3.46 25.21
CA LEU A 11 2.68 2.96 23.92
C LEU A 11 1.47 2.19 23.41
N LYS A 12 0.63 2.89 22.66
CA LYS A 12 -0.48 2.31 21.93
C LYS A 12 0.21 1.23 21.11
N ALA A 13 -0.05 -0.03 21.42
CA ALA A 13 0.40 -1.12 20.59
C ALA A 13 -0.25 -0.87 19.25
N THR A 14 0.49 -0.25 18.34
CA THR A 14 0.04 0.08 16.99
C THR A 14 0.07 -1.24 16.23
N THR A 15 -0.87 -2.13 16.52
CA THR A 15 -1.17 -3.24 15.62
C THR A 15 -1.52 -2.59 14.30
N THR A 16 -0.63 -2.73 13.32
CA THR A 16 -0.78 -2.17 11.98
C THR A 16 -2.16 -2.59 11.48
N SER A 17 -3.05 -1.63 11.21
CA SER A 17 -4.36 -1.98 10.68
C SER A 17 -4.18 -2.71 9.35
N PRO A 18 -5.02 -3.69 9.00
CA PRO A 18 -4.93 -4.40 7.73
C PRO A 18 -4.83 -3.45 6.53
N GLN A 19 -5.57 -2.34 6.59
CA GLN A 19 -5.50 -1.26 5.61
C GLN A 19 -4.10 -0.62 5.51
N LEU A 20 -3.42 -0.34 6.62
CA LEU A 20 -2.08 0.25 6.59
C LEU A 20 -1.05 -0.75 6.03
N GLN A 21 -1.24 -2.03 6.30
CA GLN A 21 -0.39 -3.09 5.76
C GLN A 21 -0.61 -3.26 4.25
N ALA A 22 -1.86 -3.23 3.80
CA ALA A 22 -2.23 -3.23 2.38
C ALA A 22 -1.61 -2.03 1.64
N VAL A 23 -1.73 -0.83 2.19
CA VAL A 23 -1.12 0.39 1.62
C VAL A 23 0.39 0.27 1.55
N ALA A 24 1.06 -0.27 2.58
CA ALA A 24 2.51 -0.44 2.58
C ALA A 24 2.98 -1.46 1.53
N LEU A 25 2.28 -2.59 1.39
CA LEU A 25 2.60 -3.63 0.40
C LEU A 25 2.44 -3.11 -1.02
N VAL A 26 1.31 -2.46 -1.30
CA VAL A 26 1.02 -1.87 -2.60
C VAL A 26 1.98 -0.72 -2.90
N GLY A 27 2.26 0.14 -1.93
CA GLY A 27 3.21 1.23 -2.07
C GLY A 27 4.63 0.74 -2.40
N GLY A 28 5.08 -0.33 -1.74
CA GLY A 28 6.37 -0.96 -2.04
C GLY A 28 6.45 -1.52 -3.46
N ALA A 29 5.43 -2.29 -3.86
CA ALA A 29 5.33 -2.83 -5.22
C ALA A 29 5.26 -1.71 -6.28
N LEU A 30 4.56 -0.61 -5.96
CA LEU A 30 4.43 0.54 -6.84
C LEU A 30 5.75 1.25 -7.05
N ILE A 31 6.51 1.50 -5.97
CA ILE A 31 7.84 2.09 -6.07
C ILE A 31 8.77 1.19 -6.90
N GLY A 32 8.74 -0.13 -6.65
CA GLY A 32 9.47 -1.12 -7.43
C GLY A 32 9.15 -1.04 -8.92
N PHE A 33 7.86 -0.98 -9.27
CA PHE A 33 7.41 -0.78 -10.64
C PHE A 33 7.90 0.53 -11.26
N LEU A 34 7.78 1.65 -10.54
CA LEU A 34 8.20 2.96 -11.05
C LEU A 34 9.72 3.07 -11.26
N VAL A 35 10.50 2.40 -10.43
CA VAL A 35 11.97 2.37 -10.51
C VAL A 35 12.45 1.41 -11.59
N MET A 36 11.98 0.15 -11.57
CA MET A 36 12.45 -0.88 -12.48
C MET A 36 11.83 -0.77 -13.88
N LYS A 37 10.58 -0.31 -13.99
CA LYS A 37 9.80 -0.24 -15.24
C LYS A 37 9.77 -1.57 -16.02
N THR A 38 9.86 -2.69 -15.31
CA THR A 38 9.82 -4.03 -15.90
C THR A 38 8.41 -4.62 -15.90
N PRO A 39 8.08 -5.53 -16.84
CA PRO A 39 6.81 -6.23 -16.85
C PRO A 39 6.63 -7.16 -15.63
N GLU A 40 7.72 -7.65 -15.04
CA GLU A 40 7.68 -8.46 -13.81
C GLU A 40 7.21 -7.63 -12.61
N ALA A 41 7.79 -6.43 -12.42
CA ALA A 41 7.37 -5.52 -11.35
C ALA A 41 5.92 -5.05 -11.52
N ARG A 42 5.46 -4.95 -12.77
CA ARG A 42 4.06 -4.69 -13.09
C ARG A 42 3.15 -5.84 -12.62
N SER A 43 3.49 -7.08 -12.97
CA SER A 43 2.70 -8.26 -12.59
C SER A 43 2.65 -8.43 -11.07
N GLU A 44 3.75 -8.10 -10.37
CA GLU A 44 3.79 -8.08 -8.90
C GLU A 44 2.85 -7.01 -8.32
N LEU A 45 2.88 -5.78 -8.85
CA LEU A 45 1.97 -4.71 -8.43
C LEU A 45 0.50 -5.10 -8.67
N GLU A 46 0.17 -5.68 -9.82
CA GLU A 46 -1.19 -6.16 -10.13
C GLU A 46 -1.65 -7.25 -9.14
N SER A 47 -0.77 -8.23 -8.86
CA SER A 47 -1.04 -9.33 -7.92
C SER A 47 -1.25 -8.82 -6.49
N VAL A 48 -0.38 -7.93 -6.00
CA VAL A 48 -0.47 -7.37 -4.64
C VAL A 48 -1.70 -6.47 -4.51
N THR A 49 -2.01 -5.67 -5.53
CA THR A 49 -3.20 -4.81 -5.55
C THR A 49 -4.46 -5.66 -5.52
N ALA A 50 -4.58 -6.69 -6.37
CA ALA A 50 -5.73 -7.59 -6.41
C ALA A 50 -5.99 -8.30 -5.07
N ARG A 51 -4.93 -8.70 -4.36
CA ARG A 51 -5.04 -9.29 -3.02
C ARG A 51 -5.43 -8.30 -1.93
N SER A 52 -5.19 -7.01 -2.17
CA SER A 52 -5.42 -5.93 -1.20
C SER A 52 -6.71 -5.15 -1.46
N VAL A 53 -7.49 -5.48 -2.50
CA VAL A 53 -8.72 -4.75 -2.88
C VAL A 53 -9.73 -4.66 -1.74
N SER A 54 -9.83 -5.68 -0.88
CA SER A 54 -10.73 -5.69 0.28
C SER A 54 -10.29 -4.78 1.42
N ASP A 55 -8.99 -4.51 1.52
CA ASP A 55 -8.37 -3.76 2.61
C ASP A 55 -8.01 -2.32 2.21
N LEU A 56 -8.06 -2.00 0.93
CA LEU A 56 -7.83 -0.65 0.38
C LEU A 56 -9.13 0.16 0.34
N SER A 57 -9.01 1.48 0.47
CA SER A 57 -10.12 2.37 0.15
C SER A 57 -10.45 2.26 -1.35
N ALA A 58 -11.73 2.40 -1.70
CA ALA A 58 -12.18 2.41 -3.10
C ALA A 58 -11.45 3.48 -3.93
N GLN A 59 -11.04 4.59 -3.29
CA GLN A 59 -10.24 5.62 -3.93
C GLN A 59 -8.82 5.16 -4.26
N ASP A 60 -8.15 4.49 -3.32
CA ASP A 60 -6.77 4.00 -3.51
C ASP A 60 -6.73 2.94 -4.61
N ALA A 61 -7.66 1.99 -4.58
CA ALA A 61 -7.78 0.95 -5.61
C ALA A 61 -8.02 1.54 -7.01
N ARG A 62 -8.79 2.63 -7.10
CA ARG A 62 -9.05 3.32 -8.37
C ARG A 62 -7.82 4.05 -8.90
N ILE A 63 -7.08 4.75 -8.04
CA ILE A 63 -5.83 5.44 -8.42
C ILE A 63 -4.82 4.44 -8.96
N ILE A 64 -4.67 3.29 -8.32
CA ILE A 64 -3.71 2.25 -8.76
C ILE A 64 -4.12 1.68 -10.12
N GLN A 65 -5.41 1.42 -10.34
CA GLN A 65 -5.92 0.96 -11.64
C GLN A 65 -5.68 2.00 -12.75
N GLU A 66 -5.93 3.27 -12.46
CA GLU A 66 -5.71 4.36 -13.42
C GLU A 66 -4.22 4.52 -13.74
N LEU A 67 -3.34 4.37 -12.74
CA LEU A 67 -1.90 4.40 -12.94
C LEU A 67 -1.42 3.22 -13.79
N LEU A 68 -1.91 2.00 -13.52
CA LEU A 68 -1.63 0.80 -14.30
C LEU A 68 -2.07 0.95 -15.76
N ALA A 69 -3.23 1.57 -15.99
CA ALA A 69 -3.74 1.87 -17.33
C ALA A 69 -2.91 2.96 -18.05
N THR A 70 -2.42 3.95 -17.31
CA THR A 70 -1.59 5.03 -17.87
C THR A 70 -0.18 4.55 -18.22
N HIS A 71 0.37 3.63 -17.42
CA HIS A 71 1.66 2.99 -17.67
C HIS A 71 1.55 1.69 -18.50
N LEU A 72 0.43 1.46 -19.19
CA LEU A 72 0.36 0.41 -20.21
C LEU A 72 1.26 0.86 -21.39
N PRO A 73 2.33 0.11 -21.75
CA PRO A 73 2.94 0.32 -23.05
C PRO A 73 1.84 0.09 -24.09
N ALA A 74 1.62 1.09 -24.95
CA ALA A 74 0.62 0.99 -26.01
C ALA A 74 0.78 -0.35 -26.74
N PRO A 75 -0.33 -1.03 -27.10
CA PRO A 75 -0.23 -2.22 -27.93
C PRO A 75 0.51 -1.82 -29.22
N LYS A 76 1.70 -2.40 -29.42
CA LYS A 76 2.39 -2.36 -30.71
C LYS A 76 1.54 -3.21 -31.66
N VAL A 77 0.61 -2.55 -32.34
CA VAL A 77 0.01 -3.02 -33.59
C VAL A 77 0.98 -2.78 -34.74
#